data_AF-A0A821PBP3-F1
#
_entry.id   AF-A0A821PBP3-F1
#
_cell.length_a   1.000
_cell.length_b   1.000
_cell.length_c   1.000
_cell.angle_alpha   90.00
_cell.angle_beta   90.00
_cell.angle_gamma   90.00
#
_symmetry.space_group_name_H-M   'P 1'
#
loop_
_entity.id
_entity.type
_entity.pdbx_description
1 polymer ?
#
loop_
_entity_poly.entity_id
_entity_poly.type
_entity_poly.pdbx_seq_one_letter_code
_entity_poly.pdbx_strand_id
1 'polypeptide(L)'
;MVNIRPVDETTDKRFTKDRERSRRFLESSLDEQTISSNVIVPLVGGHDKRQRQLYLNDILRLISNNEKKIFGISFEGFHAYGPSTENIDINSLKSFIEETRTKLIDYKNLLFTMPLLWRPDNVIHGIDLGFDLFSGAYVAYVSDRFIILTFRYNDKICSNTIRTEYNINSKEYANGKQSLLSDCKCYSCKNYTQAYIYHLIQTKELLGRTLITVHNLYHYHAFF
;
A
#
# COMPACT_ATOMS: atom_id res chain seq x y z
N MET A 1 -14.56 -6.91 5.22
CA MET A 1 -14.13 -6.98 6.64
C MET A 1 -13.42 -8.29 6.87
N VAL A 2 -12.13 -8.23 7.17
CA VAL A 2 -11.36 -9.39 7.63
C VAL A 2 -11.86 -9.71 9.04
N ASN A 3 -12.79 -10.65 9.14
CA ASN A 3 -13.25 -11.15 10.43
C ASN A 3 -12.19 -12.12 10.95
N ILE A 4 -11.60 -11.81 12.11
CA ILE A 4 -10.77 -12.74 12.89
C ILE A 4 -11.71 -13.83 13.42
N ARG A 5 -12.03 -14.83 12.58
CA ARG A 5 -12.82 -16.00 12.98
C ARG A 5 -11.94 -17.01 13.73
N PRO A 6 -12.51 -17.83 14.62
CA PRO A 6 -11.81 -18.99 15.16
C PRO A 6 -11.28 -19.85 14.02
N VAL A 7 -9.99 -20.15 14.09
CA VAL A 7 -9.27 -20.90 13.06
C VAL A 7 -9.64 -22.37 13.21
N ASP A 8 -10.29 -22.95 12.21
CA ASP A 8 -10.52 -24.40 12.18
C ASP A 8 -9.20 -25.17 12.04
N GLU A 9 -9.18 -26.46 12.39
CA GLU A 9 -7.93 -27.26 12.37
C GLU A 9 -7.23 -27.26 11.00
N THR A 10 -8.01 -27.22 9.92
CA THR A 10 -7.50 -27.15 8.55
C THR A 10 -6.77 -25.84 8.27
N THR A 11 -7.30 -24.73 8.77
CA THR A 11 -6.73 -23.40 8.64
C THR A 11 -5.49 -23.25 9.54
N ASP A 12 -5.48 -23.87 10.73
CA ASP A 12 -4.31 -23.84 11.61
C ASP A 12 -3.13 -24.65 11.02
N LYS A 13 -3.41 -25.83 10.44
CA LYS A 13 -2.42 -26.60 9.68
C LYS A 13 -1.85 -25.79 8.51
N ARG A 14 -2.71 -25.04 7.80
CA ARG A 14 -2.29 -24.17 6.69
C ARG A 14 -1.38 -23.06 7.16
N PHE A 15 -1.72 -22.35 8.24
CA PHE A 15 -0.90 -21.26 8.77
C PHE A 15 0.41 -21.75 9.40
N THR A 16 0.39 -22.91 10.04
CA THR A 16 1.63 -23.56 10.51
C THR A 16 2.56 -23.86 9.33
N LYS A 17 2.02 -24.43 8.25
CA LYS A 17 2.81 -24.75 7.04
C LYS A 17 3.33 -23.50 6.33
N ASP A 18 2.54 -22.43 6.30
CA ASP A 18 2.93 -21.11 5.78
C ASP A 18 4.12 -20.56 6.56
N ARG A 19 4.01 -20.46 7.89
CA ARG A 19 5.11 -20.06 8.79
C ARG A 19 6.37 -20.88 8.58
N GLU A 20 6.28 -22.21 8.66
CA GLU A 20 7.46 -23.10 8.56
C GLU A 20 8.14 -23.06 7.19
N ARG A 21 7.39 -22.75 6.12
CA ARG A 21 7.99 -22.51 4.81
C ARG A 21 8.70 -21.16 4.76
N SER A 22 8.03 -20.10 5.21
CA SER A 22 8.60 -18.74 5.24
C SER A 22 9.85 -18.66 6.12
N ARG A 23 9.88 -19.35 7.26
CA ARG A 23 11.08 -19.48 8.11
C ARG A 23 12.23 -20.15 7.36
N ARG A 24 12.01 -21.30 6.72
CA ARG A 24 13.05 -22.01 5.95
C ARG A 24 13.57 -21.18 4.78
N PHE A 25 12.70 -20.46 4.08
CA PHE A 25 13.12 -19.56 2.99
C PHE A 25 13.92 -18.37 3.51
N LEU A 26 13.54 -17.81 4.66
CA LEU A 26 14.29 -16.74 5.31
C LEU A 26 15.69 -17.23 5.72
N GLU A 27 15.80 -18.37 6.40
CA GLU A 27 17.09 -18.96 6.79
C GLU A 27 17.99 -19.18 5.58
N SER A 28 17.46 -19.75 4.49
CA SER A 28 18.20 -19.91 3.23
C SER A 28 18.60 -18.58 2.59
N SER A 29 17.79 -17.53 2.74
CA SER A 29 18.09 -16.20 2.19
C SER A 29 19.14 -15.44 3.02
N LEU A 30 19.27 -15.79 4.31
CA LEU A 30 20.27 -15.22 5.20
C LEU A 30 21.63 -15.90 5.10
N ASP A 31 21.70 -17.10 4.51
CA ASP A 31 22.97 -17.77 4.23
C ASP A 31 23.82 -16.93 3.24
N GLU A 32 25.06 -16.62 3.62
CA GLU A 32 25.96 -15.65 2.98
C GLU A 32 26.37 -15.99 1.56
N GLN A 33 26.23 -17.25 1.15
CA GLN A 33 26.61 -17.69 -0.18
C GLN A 33 25.60 -17.31 -1.26
N THR A 34 24.41 -16.84 -0.88
CA THR A 34 23.26 -16.74 -1.80
C THR A 34 22.92 -15.31 -2.25
N ILE A 35 23.10 -14.28 -1.40
CA ILE A 35 22.64 -12.91 -1.71
C ILE A 35 23.57 -11.86 -1.07
N SER A 36 24.05 -10.89 -1.87
CA SER A 36 24.85 -9.74 -1.41
C SER A 36 24.01 -8.58 -0.86
N SER A 37 22.70 -8.65 -1.02
CA SER A 37 21.73 -7.61 -0.68
C SER A 37 21.04 -7.86 0.67
N ASN A 38 20.50 -6.79 1.24
CA ASN A 38 19.62 -6.85 2.38
C ASN A 38 18.25 -7.47 2.07
N VAL A 39 17.57 -7.97 3.11
CA VAL A 39 16.28 -8.65 3.02
C VAL A 39 15.21 -7.90 3.80
N ILE A 40 14.02 -7.77 3.20
CA ILE A 40 12.78 -7.41 3.91
C ILE A 40 12.06 -8.71 4.22
N VAL A 41 11.82 -8.96 5.50
CA VAL A 41 11.28 -10.23 5.99
C VAL A 41 9.74 -10.18 5.96
N PRO A 42 9.07 -11.10 5.25
CA PRO A 42 7.62 -11.14 5.24
C PRO A 42 7.11 -11.72 6.57
N LEU A 43 6.40 -10.94 7.40
CA LEU A 43 5.69 -11.40 8.58
C LEU A 43 4.35 -12.03 8.20
N VAL A 44 4.37 -13.35 7.98
CA VAL A 44 3.21 -14.18 7.59
C VAL A 44 2.46 -14.77 8.80
N GLY A 45 1.48 -15.67 8.55
CA GLY A 45 0.63 -16.29 9.58
C GLY A 45 -0.87 -16.06 9.36
N GLY A 46 -1.26 -15.51 8.21
CA GLY A 46 -2.66 -15.28 7.84
C GLY A 46 -3.39 -14.35 8.81
N HIS A 47 -4.61 -14.69 9.20
CA HIS A 47 -5.36 -13.89 10.19
C HIS A 47 -5.24 -14.44 11.63
N ASP A 48 -4.37 -15.42 11.85
CA ASP A 48 -4.19 -16.04 13.15
C ASP A 48 -3.13 -15.31 13.99
N LYS A 49 -3.56 -14.71 15.10
CA LYS A 49 -2.67 -13.95 15.98
C LYS A 49 -1.55 -14.81 16.57
N ARG A 50 -1.84 -16.07 16.92
CA ARG A 50 -0.88 -16.99 17.55
C ARG A 50 0.24 -17.36 16.57
N GLN A 51 -0.10 -17.72 15.34
CA GLN A 51 0.86 -18.09 14.30
C GLN A 51 1.75 -16.92 13.92
N ARG A 52 1.19 -15.71 13.84
CA ARG A 52 1.97 -14.49 13.64
C ARG A 52 2.94 -14.21 14.80
N GLN A 53 2.50 -14.37 16.04
CA GLN A 53 3.37 -14.21 17.21
C GLN A 53 4.49 -15.25 17.24
N LEU A 54 4.18 -16.52 16.90
CA LEU A 54 5.19 -17.57 16.79
C LEU A 54 6.23 -17.21 15.73
N TYR A 55 5.79 -16.72 14.58
CA TYR A 55 6.72 -16.34 13.53
C TYR A 55 7.53 -15.10 13.87
N LEU A 56 6.93 -14.11 14.54
CA LEU A 56 7.66 -12.96 15.06
C LEU A 56 8.79 -13.39 16.01
N ASN A 57 8.54 -14.39 16.87
CA ASN A 57 9.58 -14.95 17.73
C ASN A 57 10.70 -15.62 16.94
N ASP A 58 10.37 -16.33 15.85
CA ASP A 58 11.38 -16.91 14.94
C ASP A 58 12.21 -15.80 14.28
N ILE A 59 11.56 -14.73 13.82
CA ILE A 59 12.22 -13.55 13.24
C ILE A 59 13.18 -12.90 14.25
N LEU A 60 12.74 -12.68 15.49
CA LEU A 60 13.59 -12.10 16.55
C LEU A 60 14.85 -12.91 16.81
N ARG A 61 14.76 -14.25 16.79
CA ARG A 61 15.92 -15.15 16.94
C ARG A 61 16.88 -15.07 15.76
N LEU A 62 16.38 -14.80 14.56
CA LEU A 62 17.21 -14.68 13.36
C LEU A 62 17.85 -13.29 13.26
N ILE A 63 17.13 -12.23 13.63
CA ILE A 63 17.64 -10.85 13.58
C ILE A 63 18.86 -10.67 14.47
N SER A 64 18.90 -11.24 15.68
CA SER A 64 20.01 -11.06 16.62
C SER A 64 21.38 -11.44 16.04
N ASN A 65 21.44 -12.36 15.07
CA ASN A 65 22.67 -12.77 14.39
C ASN A 65 22.80 -12.16 12.98
N ASN A 66 21.80 -11.42 12.50
CA ASN A 66 21.68 -10.97 11.11
C ASN A 66 21.23 -9.50 10.97
N GLU A 67 21.44 -8.65 11.99
CA GLU A 67 20.98 -7.25 12.00
C GLU A 67 21.42 -6.45 10.77
N LYS A 68 22.62 -6.75 10.24
CA LYS A 68 23.14 -6.06 9.04
C LYS A 68 22.50 -6.51 7.74
N LYS A 69 21.83 -7.67 7.72
CA LYS A 69 21.17 -8.22 6.53
C LYS A 69 19.68 -7.93 6.52
N ILE A 70 19.02 -7.99 7.68
CA ILE A 70 17.58 -7.75 7.76
C ILE A 70 17.33 -6.25 7.83
N PHE A 71 16.72 -5.71 6.77
CA PHE A 71 16.51 -4.27 6.60
C PHE A 71 15.08 -3.83 6.91
N GLY A 72 14.13 -4.77 6.95
CA GLY A 72 12.77 -4.44 7.30
C GLY A 72 11.85 -5.64 7.45
N ILE A 73 10.62 -5.37 7.85
CA ILE A 73 9.54 -6.31 8.06
C ILE A 73 8.35 -5.91 7.16
N SER A 74 7.88 -6.83 6.33
CA SER A 74 6.66 -6.67 5.52
C SER A 74 5.48 -7.40 6.16
N PHE A 75 4.40 -6.70 6.47
CA PHE A 75 3.18 -7.27 7.05
C PHE A 75 2.37 -7.95 5.96
N GLU A 76 2.52 -9.26 5.81
CA GLU A 76 1.93 -10.01 4.69
C GLU A 76 0.61 -10.69 5.06
N GLY A 77 -0.22 -10.96 4.05
CA GLY A 77 -1.40 -11.82 4.21
C GLY A 77 -2.63 -11.16 4.87
N PHE A 78 -2.69 -9.82 4.88
CA PHE A 78 -3.86 -9.08 5.33
C PHE A 78 -4.85 -8.73 4.21
N HIS A 79 -4.42 -8.80 2.96
CA HIS A 79 -5.25 -8.50 1.81
C HIS A 79 -6.03 -9.75 1.35
N ALA A 80 -7.31 -9.55 1.02
CA ALA A 80 -8.06 -10.51 0.22
C ALA A 80 -7.71 -10.24 -1.25
N TYR A 81 -6.90 -11.10 -1.86
CA TYR A 81 -6.52 -10.99 -3.27
C TYR A 81 -7.69 -10.53 -4.16
N GLY A 82 -7.48 -9.50 -4.99
CA GLY A 82 -8.50 -8.95 -5.88
C GLY A 82 -9.01 -7.55 -5.47
N PRO A 83 -10.13 -7.08 -6.05
CA PRO A 83 -10.62 -5.70 -5.90
C PRO A 83 -10.92 -5.28 -4.45
N SER A 84 -11.23 -6.23 -3.57
CA SER A 84 -11.52 -5.99 -2.15
C SER A 84 -10.31 -5.50 -1.35
N THR A 85 -9.12 -5.56 -1.93
CA THR A 85 -7.89 -4.96 -1.40
C THR A 85 -8.04 -3.47 -1.06
N GLU A 86 -8.93 -2.74 -1.75
CA GLU A 86 -9.24 -1.33 -1.43
C GLU A 86 -9.81 -1.15 -0.01
N ASN A 87 -10.34 -2.20 0.60
CA ASN A 87 -11.12 -2.15 1.84
C ASN A 87 -10.41 -2.84 3.01
N ILE A 88 -9.07 -2.78 3.04
CA ILE A 88 -8.31 -3.22 4.22
C ILE A 88 -8.69 -2.32 5.40
N ASP A 89 -9.17 -2.94 6.46
CA ASP A 89 -9.43 -2.27 7.74
C ASP A 89 -8.17 -2.33 8.60
N ILE A 90 -7.28 -1.36 8.41
CA ILE A 90 -5.99 -1.31 9.14
C ILE A 90 -6.20 -1.17 10.66
N ASN A 91 -7.30 -0.57 11.10
CA ASN A 91 -7.61 -0.41 12.51
C ASN A 91 -7.81 -1.76 13.21
N SER A 92 -8.37 -2.75 12.50
CA SER A 92 -8.47 -4.12 13.01
C SER A 92 -7.10 -4.77 13.30
N LEU A 93 -6.03 -4.25 12.69
CA LEU A 93 -4.67 -4.77 12.83
C LEU A 93 -3.82 -4.01 13.86
N LYS A 94 -4.32 -2.86 14.35
CA LYS A 94 -3.58 -1.93 15.21
C LYS A 94 -2.86 -2.62 16.38
N SER A 95 -3.61 -3.39 17.18
CA SER A 95 -3.05 -4.09 18.34
C SER A 95 -1.88 -5.03 17.98
N PHE A 96 -1.97 -5.72 16.84
CA PHE A 96 -0.91 -6.62 16.40
C PHE A 96 0.33 -5.85 15.92
N ILE A 97 0.13 -4.76 15.20
CA ILE A 97 1.21 -3.90 14.69
C ILE A 97 1.96 -3.26 15.87
N GLU A 98 1.24 -2.69 16.84
CA GLU A 98 1.81 -2.10 18.05
C GLU A 98 2.59 -3.13 18.90
N GLU A 99 2.06 -4.35 19.05
CA GLU A 99 2.76 -5.44 19.75
C GLU A 99 4.06 -5.81 19.02
N THR A 100 4.01 -5.89 17.69
CA THR A 100 5.18 -6.21 16.86
C THR A 100 6.25 -5.12 16.97
N ARG A 101 5.85 -3.85 16.93
CA ARG A 101 6.74 -2.70 17.13
C ARG A 101 7.41 -2.74 18.49
N THR A 102 6.64 -3.00 19.53
CA THR A 102 7.14 -3.05 20.91
C THR A 102 8.23 -4.13 21.04
N LYS A 103 8.02 -5.29 20.42
CA LYS A 103 9.00 -6.39 20.41
C LYS A 103 10.26 -6.10 19.59
N LEU A 104 10.19 -5.19 18.63
CA LEU A 104 11.29 -4.81 17.74
C LEU A 104 11.90 -3.45 18.09
N ILE A 105 11.58 -2.89 19.27
CA ILE A 105 11.95 -1.51 19.65
C ILE A 105 13.47 -1.27 19.68
N ASP A 106 14.24 -2.32 19.97
CA ASP A 106 15.72 -2.25 20.01
C ASP A 106 16.33 -2.22 18.61
N TYR A 107 15.59 -2.62 17.57
CA TYR A 107 16.02 -2.66 16.17
C TYR A 107 15.56 -1.42 15.40
N LYS A 108 16.08 -0.25 15.80
CA LYS A 108 15.63 1.08 15.34
C LYS A 108 15.72 1.36 13.83
N ASN A 109 16.52 0.58 13.11
CA ASN A 109 16.75 0.77 11.67
C ASN A 109 15.88 -0.14 10.79
N LEU A 110 14.97 -0.93 11.37
CA LEU A 110 14.06 -1.75 10.59
C LEU A 110 12.98 -0.90 9.95
N LEU A 111 12.87 -1.00 8.63
CA LEU A 111 11.71 -0.49 7.91
C LEU A 111 10.51 -1.40 8.13
N PHE A 112 9.33 -0.81 8.23
CA PHE A 112 8.07 -1.53 8.27
C PHE A 112 7.27 -1.18 7.03
N THR A 113 6.77 -2.21 6.35
CA THR A 113 5.91 -2.03 5.19
C THR A 113 4.72 -2.98 5.25
N MET A 114 3.66 -2.63 4.53
CA MET A 114 2.55 -3.54 4.28
C MET A 114 2.15 -3.40 2.81
N PRO A 115 2.12 -4.51 2.05
CA PRO A 115 1.63 -4.45 0.69
C PRO A 115 0.22 -3.93 0.66
N LEU A 116 -0.08 -3.25 -0.43
CA LEU A 116 -1.42 -2.81 -0.76
C LEU A 116 -2.01 -1.71 0.17
N LEU A 117 -1.17 -1.09 1.01
CA LEU A 117 -1.51 0.08 1.81
C LEU A 117 -1.26 1.39 1.01
N TRP A 118 -2.02 1.60 -0.06
CA TRP A 118 -1.76 2.67 -1.03
C TRP A 118 -2.89 3.68 -1.21
N ARG A 119 -4.06 3.49 -0.60
CA ARG A 119 -5.05 4.58 -0.60
C ARG A 119 -4.60 5.68 0.37
N PRO A 120 -4.76 6.98 0.06
CA PRO A 120 -4.25 8.07 0.91
C PRO A 120 -4.72 8.01 2.36
N ASP A 121 -5.99 7.67 2.60
CA ASP A 121 -6.54 7.45 3.93
C ASP A 121 -5.81 6.32 4.68
N ASN A 122 -5.57 5.21 4.01
CA ASN A 122 -4.85 4.07 4.56
C ASN A 122 -3.36 4.36 4.76
N VAL A 123 -2.73 5.16 3.91
CA VAL A 123 -1.34 5.61 4.07
C VAL A 123 -1.21 6.42 5.36
N ILE A 124 -2.09 7.40 5.60
CA ILE A 124 -2.06 8.24 6.81
C ILE A 124 -2.18 7.35 8.07
N HIS A 125 -3.18 6.47 8.13
CA HIS A 125 -3.31 5.53 9.25
C HIS A 125 -2.09 4.60 9.38
N GLY A 126 -1.47 4.23 8.26
CA GLY A 126 -0.24 3.44 8.27
C GLY A 126 0.92 4.19 8.91
N ILE A 127 1.11 5.46 8.56
CA ILE A 127 2.13 6.34 9.17
C ILE A 127 1.89 6.45 10.67
N ASP A 128 0.64 6.62 11.11
CA ASP A 128 0.29 6.67 12.55
C ASP A 128 0.62 5.36 13.28
N LEU A 129 0.63 4.23 12.58
CA LEU A 129 1.07 2.91 13.09
C LEU A 129 2.57 2.65 12.85
N GLY A 130 3.29 3.67 12.37
CA GLY A 130 4.72 3.74 12.17
C GLY A 130 5.24 3.21 10.84
N PHE A 131 4.38 2.80 9.89
CA PHE A 131 4.85 2.22 8.62
C PHE A 131 5.71 3.23 7.85
N ASP A 132 6.79 2.74 7.26
CA ASP A 132 7.86 3.56 6.66
C ASP A 132 7.85 3.51 5.13
N LEU A 133 7.39 2.40 4.55
CA LEU A 133 7.40 2.17 3.11
C LEU A 133 6.02 1.77 2.59
N PHE A 134 5.57 2.49 1.56
CA PHE A 134 4.25 2.35 0.96
C PHE A 134 4.35 2.14 -0.56
N SER A 135 3.31 1.55 -1.14
CA SER A 135 3.26 1.28 -2.58
C SER A 135 2.68 2.45 -3.37
N GLY A 136 3.30 2.78 -4.52
CA GLY A 136 2.74 3.70 -5.53
C GLY A 136 1.64 3.09 -6.41
N ALA A 137 1.26 1.83 -6.19
CA ALA A 137 0.33 1.09 -7.05
C ALA A 137 -1.07 1.74 -7.16
N TYR A 138 -1.46 2.59 -6.21
CA TYR A 138 -2.72 3.35 -6.27
C TYR A 138 -2.85 4.13 -7.57
N VAL A 139 -1.76 4.77 -7.99
CA VAL A 139 -1.78 5.67 -9.15
C VAL A 139 -2.10 4.90 -10.42
N ALA A 140 -1.49 3.75 -10.64
CA ALA A 140 -1.83 2.88 -11.77
C ALA A 140 -3.30 2.44 -11.66
N TYR A 141 -3.69 1.98 -10.48
CA TYR A 141 -5.02 1.45 -10.20
C TYR A 141 -6.17 2.46 -10.43
N VAL A 142 -6.02 3.72 -10.03
CA VAL A 142 -7.02 4.77 -10.31
C VAL A 142 -6.97 5.27 -11.74
N SER A 143 -5.78 5.35 -12.34
CA SER A 143 -5.61 5.82 -13.72
C SER A 143 -6.28 4.88 -14.73
N ASP A 144 -6.19 3.56 -14.51
CA ASP A 144 -6.85 2.56 -15.36
C ASP A 144 -8.39 2.66 -15.33
N ARG A 145 -8.95 3.23 -14.27
CA ARG A 145 -10.39 3.49 -14.10
C ARG A 145 -10.79 4.91 -14.51
N PHE A 146 -9.86 5.66 -15.11
CA PHE A 146 -10.03 7.05 -15.51
C PHE A 146 -10.38 7.99 -14.35
N ILE A 147 -9.87 7.68 -13.16
CA ILE A 147 -10.07 8.50 -11.97
C ILE A 147 -8.93 9.51 -11.86
N ILE A 148 -9.29 10.77 -11.63
CA ILE A 148 -8.41 11.91 -11.35
C ILE A 148 -8.39 12.14 -9.85
N LEU A 149 -7.20 12.17 -9.26
CA LEU A 149 -7.00 12.51 -7.85
C LEU A 149 -7.06 14.03 -7.66
N THR A 150 -7.81 14.48 -6.66
CA THR A 150 -8.00 15.91 -6.32
C THR A 150 -8.01 16.19 -4.80
N PHE A 151 -7.62 15.20 -3.98
CA PHE A 151 -7.62 15.34 -2.53
C PHE A 151 -6.61 16.42 -2.07
N ARG A 152 -6.98 17.18 -1.04
CA ARG A 152 -6.14 18.26 -0.52
C ARG A 152 -5.25 17.70 0.60
N TYR A 153 -3.94 17.95 0.53
CA TYR A 153 -2.97 17.55 1.56
C TYR A 153 -2.30 18.74 2.27
N ASN A 154 -2.49 19.97 1.77
CA ASN A 154 -1.95 21.20 2.37
C ASN A 154 -2.99 22.03 3.15
N ASP A 155 -4.26 21.63 3.11
CA ASP A 155 -5.34 22.40 3.73
C ASP A 155 -5.60 21.89 5.14
N LYS A 156 -5.62 22.80 6.12
CA LYS A 156 -6.06 22.48 7.50
C LYS A 156 -7.58 22.30 7.63
N ILE A 157 -8.31 22.47 6.53
CA ILE A 157 -9.77 22.43 6.50
C ILE A 157 -10.21 21.05 6.03
N CYS A 158 -10.60 20.19 6.97
CA CYS A 158 -11.35 18.99 6.65
C CYS A 158 -12.78 19.39 6.27
N SER A 159 -13.09 19.36 4.98
CA SER A 159 -14.47 19.49 4.52
C SER A 159 -14.92 18.22 3.81
N ASN A 160 -15.94 17.57 4.37
CA ASN A 160 -16.59 16.40 3.77
C ASN A 160 -17.31 16.74 2.44
N THR A 161 -17.39 18.02 2.07
CA THR A 161 -17.98 18.47 0.80
C THR A 161 -16.98 18.52 -0.36
N ILE A 162 -15.67 18.45 -0.08
CA ILE A 162 -14.65 18.52 -1.13
C ILE A 162 -14.47 17.12 -1.72
N ARG A 163 -14.73 17.01 -3.02
CA ARG A 163 -14.51 15.80 -3.79
C ARG A 163 -13.00 15.49 -3.85
N THR A 164 -12.60 14.31 -3.36
CA THR A 164 -11.20 13.85 -3.31
C THR A 164 -10.72 13.19 -4.60
N GLU A 165 -11.66 12.78 -5.44
CA GLU A 165 -11.40 12.20 -6.76
C GLU A 165 -12.64 12.28 -7.67
N TYR A 166 -12.43 12.27 -8.99
CA TYR A 166 -13.52 12.23 -9.96
C TYR A 166 -13.19 11.39 -11.19
N ASN A 167 -14.21 10.85 -11.85
CA ASN A 167 -14.02 10.08 -13.08
C ASN A 167 -14.08 11.01 -14.31
N ILE A 168 -12.95 11.20 -15.01
CA ILE A 168 -12.88 12.09 -16.18
C ILE A 168 -13.64 11.53 -17.39
N ASN A 169 -14.00 10.23 -17.40
CA ASN A 169 -14.82 9.60 -18.44
C ASN A 169 -16.32 9.96 -18.35
N SER A 170 -16.73 10.76 -17.37
CA SER A 170 -18.12 11.23 -17.26
C SER A 170 -18.43 12.30 -18.32
N LYS A 171 -19.62 12.23 -18.93
CA LYS A 171 -20.06 13.18 -19.98
C LYS A 171 -20.03 14.65 -19.57
N GLU A 172 -20.11 14.95 -18.27
CA GLU A 172 -19.99 16.31 -17.72
C GLU A 172 -18.67 17.00 -18.12
N TYR A 173 -17.60 16.23 -18.37
CA TYR A 173 -16.29 16.75 -18.75
C TYR A 173 -16.09 16.90 -20.27
N ALA A 174 -17.05 16.47 -21.10
CA ALA A 174 -16.91 16.48 -22.56
C ALA A 174 -16.66 17.87 -23.16
N ASN A 175 -17.15 18.92 -22.49
CA ASN A 175 -16.97 20.33 -22.88
C ASN A 175 -16.13 21.12 -21.86
N GLY A 176 -15.46 20.44 -20.93
CA GLY A 176 -14.65 21.06 -19.89
C GLY A 176 -13.40 21.73 -20.46
N LYS A 177 -13.37 23.07 -20.47
CA LYS A 177 -12.22 23.86 -20.98
C LYS A 177 -11.12 24.09 -19.94
N GLN A 178 -11.36 23.70 -18.70
CA GLN A 178 -10.38 23.81 -17.62
C GLN A 178 -9.41 22.63 -17.64
N SER A 179 -8.27 22.77 -16.96
CA SER A 179 -7.37 21.67 -16.66
C SER A 179 -8.05 20.63 -15.74
N LEU A 180 -7.42 19.47 -15.52
CA LEU A 180 -7.95 18.47 -14.59
C LEU A 180 -8.12 19.03 -13.17
N LEU A 181 -7.15 19.82 -12.72
CA LEU A 181 -7.16 20.53 -11.45
C LEU A 181 -6.52 21.91 -11.64
N SER A 182 -7.23 22.97 -11.27
CA SER A 182 -6.87 24.36 -11.61
C SER A 182 -5.53 24.82 -11.02
N ASP A 183 -5.17 24.33 -9.84
CA ASP A 183 -3.95 24.69 -9.13
C ASP A 183 -2.80 23.68 -9.31
N CYS A 184 -3.02 22.63 -10.12
CA CYS A 184 -2.00 21.61 -10.39
C CYS A 184 -0.99 22.07 -11.45
N LYS A 185 0.30 21.84 -11.18
CA LYS A 185 1.41 22.25 -12.05
C LYS A 185 2.00 21.09 -12.88
N CYS A 186 1.35 19.94 -12.91
CA CYS A 186 1.79 18.78 -13.69
C CYS A 186 1.73 19.08 -15.20
N TYR A 187 2.43 18.27 -16.00
CA TYR A 187 2.44 18.42 -17.46
C TYR A 187 1.02 18.34 -18.05
N SER A 188 0.17 17.44 -17.57
CA SER A 188 -1.19 17.29 -18.08
C SER A 188 -2.05 18.53 -17.83
N CYS A 189 -2.02 19.08 -16.61
CA CYS A 189 -2.81 20.26 -16.24
C CYS A 189 -2.32 21.55 -16.92
N LYS A 190 -1.03 21.65 -17.25
CA LYS A 190 -0.47 22.82 -17.93
C LYS A 190 -0.81 22.88 -19.42
N ASN A 191 -1.01 21.72 -20.06
CA ASN A 191 -1.07 21.63 -21.52
C ASN A 191 -2.43 21.17 -22.07
N TYR A 192 -3.28 20.54 -21.27
CA TYR A 192 -4.50 19.91 -21.75
C TYR A 192 -5.72 20.23 -20.89
N THR A 193 -6.87 20.17 -21.53
CA THR A 193 -8.18 20.39 -20.91
C THR A 193 -8.84 19.07 -20.53
N GLN A 194 -9.82 19.14 -19.65
CA GLN A 194 -10.72 18.03 -19.31
C GLN A 194 -11.39 17.46 -20.57
N ALA A 195 -11.90 18.31 -21.47
CA ALA A 195 -12.52 17.92 -22.72
C ALA A 195 -11.59 17.13 -23.64
N TYR A 196 -10.32 17.55 -23.73
CA TYR A 196 -9.32 16.85 -24.53
C TYR A 196 -9.03 15.45 -23.98
N ILE A 197 -8.86 15.33 -22.66
CA ILE A 197 -8.61 14.02 -22.04
C ILE A 197 -9.85 13.13 -22.15
N TYR A 198 -11.06 13.66 -21.93
CA TYR A 198 -12.31 12.95 -22.17
C TYR A 198 -12.38 12.43 -23.62
N HIS A 199 -12.06 13.27 -24.60
CA HIS A 199 -12.04 12.89 -26.01
C HIS A 199 -11.09 11.73 -26.28
N LEU A 200 -9.84 11.79 -25.79
CA LEU A 200 -8.86 10.69 -25.92
C LEU A 200 -9.40 9.36 -25.36
N ILE A 201 -10.13 9.42 -24.24
CA ILE A 201 -10.76 8.22 -23.66
C ILE A 201 -11.86 7.68 -24.58
N GLN A 202 -12.72 8.56 -25.12
CA GLN A 202 -13.80 8.14 -26.02
C GLN A 202 -13.26 7.53 -27.32
N THR A 203 -12.17 8.08 -27.86
CA THR A 203 -11.50 7.57 -29.06
C THR A 203 -10.58 6.39 -28.77
N LYS A 204 -10.51 5.92 -27.52
CA LYS A 204 -9.70 4.78 -27.07
C LYS A 204 -8.19 4.96 -27.31
N GLU A 205 -7.73 6.20 -27.23
CA GLU A 205 -6.32 6.55 -27.35
C GLU A 205 -5.60 6.33 -26.01
N LEU A 206 -4.48 5.61 -26.04
CA LEU A 206 -3.71 5.29 -24.83
C LEU A 206 -3.17 6.55 -24.14
N LEU A 207 -2.92 7.62 -24.91
CA LEU A 207 -2.46 8.91 -24.39
C LEU A 207 -3.38 9.47 -23.30
N GLY A 208 -4.69 9.21 -23.37
CA GLY A 208 -5.63 9.63 -22.33
C GLY A 208 -5.25 9.07 -20.96
N ARG A 209 -4.94 7.76 -20.89
CA ARG A 209 -4.47 7.13 -19.65
C ARG A 209 -3.11 7.65 -19.23
N THR A 210 -2.17 7.83 -20.17
CA THR A 210 -0.84 8.37 -19.87
C THR A 210 -0.93 9.75 -19.21
N LEU A 211 -1.76 10.66 -19.74
CA LEU A 211 -1.95 12.00 -19.16
C LEU A 211 -2.60 11.95 -17.77
N ILE A 212 -3.53 11.02 -17.54
CA ILE A 212 -4.12 10.78 -16.22
C ILE A 212 -3.05 10.29 -15.25
N THR A 213 -2.24 9.32 -15.64
CA THR A 213 -1.15 8.79 -14.81
C THR A 213 -0.13 9.85 -14.48
N VAL A 214 0.24 10.73 -15.43
CA VAL A 214 1.14 11.86 -15.16
C VAL A 214 0.57 12.81 -14.11
N HIS A 215 -0.73 13.12 -14.19
CA HIS A 215 -1.40 13.94 -13.17
C HIS A 215 -1.43 13.24 -11.82
N ASN A 216 -1.88 11.98 -11.78
CA ASN A 216 -2.03 11.22 -10.54
C ASN A 216 -0.68 10.94 -9.87
N LEU A 217 0.41 10.68 -10.63
CA LEU A 217 1.76 10.53 -10.08
C LEU A 217 2.23 11.84 -9.45
N TYR A 218 2.09 12.96 -10.15
CA TYR A 218 2.46 14.27 -9.61
C TYR A 218 1.70 14.57 -8.31
N HIS A 219 0.40 14.27 -8.30
CA HIS A 219 -0.47 14.53 -7.17
C HIS A 219 -0.18 13.61 -5.98
N TYR A 220 0.06 12.32 -6.23
CA TYR A 220 0.35 11.33 -5.19
C TYR A 220 1.79 11.45 -4.66
N HIS A 221 2.74 11.88 -5.49
CA HIS A 221 4.09 12.21 -5.03
C HIS A 221 4.09 13.41 -4.10
N ALA A 222 3.27 14.44 -4.38
CA ALA A 222 3.21 15.61 -3.52
C ALA A 222 2.45 15.38 -2.20
N PHE A 223 1.73 14.26 -2.09
CA PHE A 223 1.06 13.81 -0.87
C PHE A 223 2.02 13.18 0.15
N PHE A 224 3.05 12.48 -0.32
CA PHE A 224 4.15 11.99 0.51
C PHE A 224 5.16 13.10 0.81
#